data_AF-A0A2R8C7A6-F1
#
_entry.id   AF-A0A2R8C7A6-F1
#
_cell.length_a   1.000
_cell.length_b   1.000
_cell.length_c   1.000
_cell.angle_alpha   90.00
_cell.angle_beta   90.00
_cell.angle_gamma   90.00
#
_symmetry.space_group_name_H-M   'P 1'
#
loop_
_entity.id
_entity.type
_entity.pdbx_description
1 polymer ?
#
loop_
_entity_poly.entity_id
_entity_poly.type
_entity_poly.pdbx_seq_one_letter_code
_entity_poly.pdbx_strand_id
1 'polypeptide(L)'
;MLLIGLFALMGVAATVAVVDLVQDDDADSEQIPQDDTPEESDNSRGTAGDDDVYIGSNAAFDGLLGDDTIEASDGATISGGAGDDSISVADEGRVYGGAGDDTIFGEHRSTLFGGEGSDRITAHSYSGVFGGDGDDSLGNTSGTSNTTLRGEDGDDRLWVTSSSVAFGGDGNDTLYGLNGSTLHGGAGDDEIETAWYIPDQKHLSAFGNDGNDTLTIWAGLGHGGAGDDVLMAEVDDDLLDRTDLITLTGGEGTDSFTVSFGSAERGWAGPDPLTSPPLVTITDFDPETEQLLIEDHDSAPLESLEIQPAADGSYTDVIAQFEEDLIKGRHRDDYHPSFAIRLDGVSSLSEEDIRVVNSSDGTTLALQSGTQGDDTLVAASDTYVLTGSGDDQVMTSQDNSTVHAGGGNDTVLATARTVSIYGGMGDDSISLSGEGSYAYGGNGSDTITAHGENVTVHGGTGDDTLVSERGTEASVFYGGSGFNTFEIGLGDTVNLATDGNYTLNVYPEDLEGSPALIDGVYLPEADVILNLPPDVTGDLSLRSVMVEGERFPFQAITVTTQSSQDLLTVNTKQDVEASLDLFTINRDVVF
;
A
#
# COMPACT_ATOMS: atom_id res chain seq x y z
N MET A 1 0.26 3.49 -13.17
CA MET A 1 1.14 2.79 -14.13
C MET A 1 1.36 1.38 -13.57
N LEU A 2 1.22 0.33 -14.40
CA LEU A 2 1.31 -1.09 -14.01
C LEU A 2 2.68 -1.44 -13.38
N LEU A 3 2.70 -2.10 -12.21
CA LEU A 3 3.22 -3.48 -11.98
C LEU A 3 3.38 -3.77 -10.46
N ILE A 4 2.30 -4.13 -9.75
CA ILE A 4 2.41 -4.85 -8.46
C ILE A 4 1.54 -6.09 -8.59
N GLY A 5 2.21 -7.22 -8.74
CA GLY A 5 1.59 -8.51 -8.95
C GLY A 5 2.43 -9.59 -8.30
N LEU A 6 1.98 -10.00 -7.11
CA LEU A 6 1.94 -11.38 -6.67
C LEU A 6 3.28 -12.04 -6.28
N PHE A 7 3.60 -12.05 -4.98
CA PHE A 7 4.34 -13.16 -4.37
C PHE A 7 3.73 -13.60 -3.04
N ALA A 8 2.64 -14.37 -3.14
CA ALA A 8 2.35 -15.40 -2.16
C ALA A 8 2.97 -16.71 -2.68
N LEU A 9 4.08 -17.17 -2.10
CA LEU A 9 4.48 -18.56 -2.24
C LEU A 9 4.86 -19.19 -0.90
N MET A 10 3.93 -20.05 -0.51
CA MET A 10 3.95 -21.04 0.55
C MET A 10 5.33 -21.66 0.82
N GLY A 11 5.67 -21.72 2.11
CA GLY A 11 6.62 -22.68 2.63
C GLY A 11 6.18 -24.10 2.28
N VAL A 12 7.10 -24.85 1.68
CA VAL A 12 7.05 -26.30 1.63
C VAL A 12 8.33 -26.81 2.28
N ALA A 13 8.17 -27.32 3.49
CA ALA A 13 9.16 -28.16 4.16
C ALA A 13 9.43 -29.40 3.29
N ALA A 14 10.66 -29.56 2.82
CA ALA A 14 11.11 -30.80 2.22
C ALA A 14 11.36 -31.84 3.32
N THR A 15 10.34 -32.64 3.63
CA THR A 15 10.47 -33.89 4.38
C THR A 15 11.27 -34.91 3.58
N VAL A 16 12.37 -35.39 4.16
CA VAL A 16 13.13 -36.56 3.71
C VAL A 16 12.23 -37.80 3.70
N ALA A 17 12.11 -38.46 2.55
CA ALA A 17 11.48 -39.77 2.43
C ALA A 17 12.45 -40.76 1.75
N VAL A 18 12.99 -41.65 2.57
CA VAL A 18 13.67 -42.89 2.15
C VAL A 18 12.61 -43.82 1.54
N VAL A 19 12.75 -44.19 0.27
CA VAL A 19 12.08 -45.38 -0.28
C VAL A 19 13.07 -46.17 -1.12
N ASP A 20 13.45 -47.30 -0.53
CA ASP A 20 14.12 -48.44 -1.12
C ASP A 20 13.10 -49.22 -1.98
N LEU A 21 13.37 -49.42 -3.27
CA LEU A 21 12.76 -50.53 -4.01
C LEU A 21 13.58 -50.96 -5.24
N VAL A 22 14.23 -52.11 -5.04
CA VAL A 22 14.91 -52.97 -6.00
C VAL A 22 13.90 -53.64 -6.96
N GLN A 23 14.19 -53.66 -8.26
CA GLN A 23 14.21 -54.81 -9.20
C GLN A 23 14.40 -54.27 -10.63
N ASP A 24 15.61 -54.41 -11.20
CA ASP A 24 16.11 -55.57 -11.96
C ASP A 24 15.47 -55.68 -13.37
N ASP A 25 16.23 -55.23 -14.38
CA ASP A 25 16.12 -55.76 -15.74
C ASP A 25 17.48 -55.61 -16.44
N ASP A 26 18.20 -56.74 -16.48
CA ASP A 26 19.46 -56.96 -17.20
C ASP A 26 19.33 -56.71 -18.71
N ALA A 27 20.22 -55.89 -19.28
CA ALA A 27 20.69 -56.03 -20.65
C ALA A 27 22.11 -55.46 -20.84
N ASP A 28 23.08 -56.37 -20.77
CA ASP A 28 24.50 -56.26 -21.13
C ASP A 28 24.75 -55.51 -22.47
N SER A 29 25.64 -54.51 -22.48
CA SER A 29 26.85 -54.48 -23.33
C SER A 29 27.55 -53.12 -23.37
N GLU A 30 28.67 -53.03 -22.66
CA GLU A 30 30.02 -52.67 -23.13
C GLU A 30 30.82 -52.09 -21.96
N GLN A 31 31.58 -52.98 -21.31
CA GLN A 31 32.56 -52.65 -20.28
C GLN A 31 33.67 -51.75 -20.85
N ILE A 32 33.63 -50.47 -20.52
CA ILE A 32 34.84 -49.67 -20.34
C ILE A 32 35.25 -49.88 -18.87
N PRO A 33 36.52 -50.22 -18.56
CA PRO A 33 36.91 -50.55 -17.20
C PRO A 33 36.69 -49.36 -16.26
N GLN A 34 35.86 -49.55 -15.23
CA GLN A 34 35.85 -48.76 -14.02
C GLN A 34 37.22 -48.91 -13.33
N ASP A 35 37.98 -47.83 -13.30
CA ASP A 35 38.99 -47.60 -12.27
C ASP A 35 38.30 -46.79 -11.15
N ASP A 36 37.30 -47.41 -10.53
CA ASP A 36 36.61 -46.89 -9.34
C ASP A 36 37.40 -47.28 -8.09
N THR A 37 38.56 -46.64 -7.95
CA THR A 37 39.00 -46.23 -6.63
C THR A 37 39.04 -44.71 -6.69
N PRO A 38 38.31 -43.97 -5.84
CA PRO A 38 38.68 -42.59 -5.58
C PRO A 38 40.13 -42.70 -5.12
N GLU A 39 41.07 -42.27 -5.95
CA GLU A 39 42.42 -42.07 -5.47
C GLU A 39 42.24 -41.17 -4.26
N GLU A 40 42.69 -41.62 -3.09
CA GLU A 40 43.07 -40.69 -2.04
C GLU A 40 44.25 -39.91 -2.59
N SER A 41 43.94 -38.98 -3.47
CA SER A 41 44.84 -37.99 -3.94
C SER A 41 45.12 -37.10 -2.74
N ASP A 42 46.40 -36.84 -2.54
CA ASP A 42 46.90 -35.71 -1.75
C ASP A 42 46.50 -34.42 -2.52
N ASN A 43 45.19 -34.19 -2.62
CA ASN A 43 44.47 -33.26 -3.50
C ASN A 43 44.34 -31.92 -2.79
N SER A 44 45.47 -31.25 -2.59
CA SER A 44 45.44 -29.88 -2.06
C SER A 44 45.12 -28.83 -3.13
N ARG A 45 44.98 -29.23 -4.41
CA ARG A 45 44.82 -28.34 -5.58
C ARG A 45 44.07 -28.98 -6.75
N GLY A 46 43.28 -28.18 -7.46
CA GLY A 46 42.65 -28.47 -8.75
C GLY A 46 43.59 -28.31 -9.94
N THR A 47 43.01 -28.21 -11.14
CA THR A 47 43.68 -28.01 -12.42
C THR A 47 43.68 -26.53 -12.82
N ALA A 48 43.48 -26.20 -14.09
CA ALA A 48 43.40 -24.81 -14.54
C ALA A 48 42.19 -24.58 -15.45
N GLY A 49 41.26 -25.52 -15.39
CA GLY A 49 39.93 -25.41 -15.94
C GLY A 49 39.00 -26.17 -15.00
N ASP A 50 37.71 -26.11 -15.33
CA ASP A 50 36.59 -26.50 -14.49
C ASP A 50 36.76 -27.90 -13.86
N ASP A 51 36.81 -27.95 -12.53
CA ASP A 51 36.93 -29.16 -11.73
C ASP A 51 35.62 -29.47 -10.97
N ASP A 52 35.35 -30.76 -10.74
CA ASP A 52 34.25 -31.24 -9.89
C ASP A 52 34.85 -32.12 -8.79
N VAL A 53 34.82 -31.63 -7.53
CA VAL A 53 35.63 -32.18 -6.45
C VAL A 53 34.86 -32.31 -5.14
N TYR A 54 35.03 -33.48 -4.49
CA TYR A 54 34.61 -33.71 -3.11
C TYR A 54 35.81 -33.67 -2.14
N ILE A 55 35.71 -32.86 -1.10
CA ILE A 55 36.75 -32.59 -0.12
C ILE A 55 36.34 -33.13 1.26
N GLY A 56 37.22 -33.95 1.84
CA GLY A 56 37.02 -34.53 3.17
C GLY A 56 37.18 -33.51 4.31
N SER A 57 36.80 -33.91 5.53
CA SER A 57 36.79 -33.03 6.68
C SER A 57 38.18 -32.50 7.04
N ASN A 58 38.28 -31.23 7.42
CA ASN A 58 39.52 -30.53 7.80
C ASN A 58 40.62 -30.55 6.72
N ALA A 59 40.25 -30.77 5.46
CA ALA A 59 41.17 -30.70 4.34
C ALA A 59 41.25 -29.28 3.79
N ALA A 60 42.29 -29.01 2.99
CA ALA A 60 42.45 -27.76 2.27
C ALA A 60 42.47 -28.03 0.76
N PHE A 61 41.80 -27.18 -0.02
CA PHE A 61 41.73 -27.27 -1.47
C PHE A 61 41.83 -25.88 -2.12
N ASP A 62 42.32 -25.85 -3.35
CA ASP A 62 42.65 -24.65 -4.13
C ASP A 62 42.33 -24.95 -5.61
N GLY A 63 41.20 -24.47 -6.12
CA GLY A 63 40.65 -24.79 -7.45
C GLY A 63 41.45 -24.18 -8.61
N LEU A 64 42.09 -23.02 -8.37
CA LEU A 64 43.00 -22.29 -9.25
C LEU A 64 42.31 -21.45 -10.33
N LEU A 65 42.12 -21.97 -11.54
CA LEU A 65 41.50 -21.25 -12.65
C LEU A 65 40.37 -22.12 -13.21
N GLY A 66 39.31 -21.50 -13.72
CA GLY A 66 38.16 -22.20 -14.27
C GLY A 66 36.96 -22.05 -13.34
N ASP A 67 35.81 -22.51 -13.81
CA ASP A 67 34.56 -22.43 -13.05
C ASP A 67 34.38 -23.75 -12.29
N ASP A 68 34.77 -23.79 -11.02
CA ASP A 68 34.90 -25.02 -10.24
C ASP A 68 33.63 -25.35 -9.44
N THR A 69 33.33 -26.65 -9.28
CA THR A 69 32.28 -27.15 -8.39
C THR A 69 32.90 -27.94 -7.25
N ILE A 70 32.76 -27.45 -6.02
CA ILE A 70 33.45 -28.00 -4.85
C ILE A 70 32.44 -28.29 -3.73
N GLU A 71 32.37 -29.56 -3.31
CA GLU A 71 31.62 -29.97 -2.12
C GLU A 71 32.58 -30.41 -1.02
N ALA A 72 32.50 -29.78 0.15
CA ALA A 72 33.44 -29.96 1.23
C ALA A 72 32.76 -30.33 2.56
N SER A 73 33.36 -31.28 3.27
CA SER A 73 32.92 -31.71 4.59
C SER A 73 33.42 -30.76 5.70
N ASP A 74 33.04 -31.04 6.95
CA ASP A 74 33.29 -30.20 8.11
C ASP A 74 34.73 -29.69 8.25
N GLY A 75 34.89 -28.41 8.57
CA GLY A 75 36.17 -27.78 8.89
C GLY A 75 37.10 -27.58 7.69
N ALA A 76 36.63 -27.80 6.46
CA ALA A 76 37.45 -27.64 5.27
C ALA A 76 37.84 -26.18 5.00
N THR A 77 39.00 -25.97 4.38
CA THR A 77 39.46 -24.67 3.89
C THR A 77 39.55 -24.70 2.38
N ILE A 78 38.67 -23.97 1.70
CA ILE A 78 38.53 -23.98 0.24
C ILE A 78 38.92 -22.62 -0.31
N SER A 79 39.68 -22.62 -1.40
CA SER A 79 39.83 -21.48 -2.32
C SER A 79 39.26 -21.92 -3.67
N GLY A 80 38.29 -21.18 -4.22
CA GLY A 80 37.78 -21.39 -5.58
C GLY A 80 38.87 -21.05 -6.59
N GLY A 81 39.26 -19.78 -6.65
CA GLY A 81 40.38 -19.35 -7.47
C GLY A 81 39.98 -18.18 -8.35
N ALA A 82 40.12 -18.32 -9.67
CA ALA A 82 39.56 -17.36 -10.61
C ALA A 82 38.65 -18.06 -11.61
N GLY A 83 37.50 -17.48 -11.87
CA GLY A 83 36.37 -18.13 -12.54
C GLY A 83 35.12 -18.00 -11.67
N ASP A 84 33.98 -18.42 -12.19
CA ASP A 84 32.71 -18.34 -11.47
C ASP A 84 32.48 -19.67 -10.74
N ASP A 85 32.83 -19.74 -9.46
CA ASP A 85 32.90 -21.00 -8.69
C ASP A 85 31.60 -21.32 -7.94
N SER A 86 31.29 -22.61 -7.76
CA SER A 86 30.17 -23.11 -6.96
C SER A 86 30.68 -23.95 -5.80
N ILE A 87 30.67 -23.39 -4.59
CA ILE A 87 31.30 -23.99 -3.41
C ILE A 87 30.25 -24.27 -2.32
N SER A 88 30.20 -25.50 -1.83
CA SER A 88 29.39 -25.90 -0.68
C SER A 88 30.28 -26.47 0.41
N VAL A 89 30.19 -25.94 1.63
CA VAL A 89 30.91 -26.47 2.80
C VAL A 89 29.97 -26.76 3.96
N ALA A 90 30.20 -27.90 4.61
CA ALA A 90 29.55 -28.25 5.86
C ALA A 90 30.09 -27.40 7.05
N ASP A 91 29.84 -27.84 8.28
CA ASP A 91 30.06 -27.02 9.48
C ASP A 91 31.53 -26.57 9.63
N GLU A 92 31.74 -25.37 10.18
CA GLU A 92 33.06 -24.78 10.48
C GLU A 92 33.97 -24.58 9.26
N GLY A 93 33.39 -24.47 8.06
CA GLY A 93 34.11 -24.23 6.82
C GLY A 93 34.77 -22.85 6.73
N ARG A 94 35.85 -22.76 5.96
CA ARG A 94 36.48 -21.50 5.54
C ARG A 94 36.55 -21.47 4.03
N VAL A 95 35.86 -20.55 3.40
CA VAL A 95 35.77 -20.48 1.94
C VAL A 95 36.24 -19.12 1.47
N TYR A 96 37.06 -19.11 0.43
CA TYR A 96 37.39 -17.95 -0.39
C TYR A 96 36.90 -18.28 -1.80
N GLY A 97 35.96 -17.51 -2.35
CA GLY A 97 35.51 -17.64 -3.73
C GLY A 97 36.68 -17.29 -4.66
N GLY A 98 37.07 -16.03 -4.66
CA GLY A 98 38.28 -15.56 -5.32
C GLY A 98 38.00 -14.42 -6.28
N ALA A 99 38.19 -14.63 -7.57
CA ALA A 99 37.88 -13.63 -8.58
C ALA A 99 36.89 -14.19 -9.60
N GLY A 100 35.76 -13.53 -9.82
CA GLY A 100 34.65 -14.05 -10.62
C GLY A 100 33.37 -13.96 -9.82
N ASP A 101 32.25 -14.32 -10.44
CA ASP A 101 30.93 -14.25 -9.78
C ASP A 101 30.64 -15.60 -9.11
N ASP A 102 30.96 -15.72 -7.83
CA ASP A 102 30.95 -17.00 -7.10
C ASP A 102 29.60 -17.29 -6.43
N THR A 103 29.27 -18.57 -6.26
CA THR A 103 28.14 -19.05 -5.46
C THR A 103 28.64 -19.89 -4.30
N ILE A 104 28.46 -19.40 -3.08
CA ILE A 104 28.97 -20.04 -1.86
C ILE A 104 27.82 -20.41 -0.91
N PHE A 105 27.78 -21.67 -0.51
CA PHE A 105 26.90 -22.17 0.55
C PHE A 105 27.72 -22.68 1.73
N GLY A 106 27.54 -22.07 2.91
CA GLY A 106 28.17 -22.52 4.13
C GLY A 106 27.17 -22.89 5.21
N GLU A 107 27.33 -24.07 5.78
CA GLU A 107 26.61 -24.48 6.98
C GLU A 107 27.12 -23.72 8.23
N HIS A 108 26.88 -24.23 9.43
CA HIS A 108 27.00 -23.48 10.68
C HIS A 108 28.46 -23.09 10.98
N ARG A 109 28.65 -21.93 11.63
CA ARG A 109 29.96 -21.46 12.15
C ARG A 109 31.04 -21.33 11.08
N SER A 110 30.64 -21.09 9.84
CA SER A 110 31.54 -20.95 8.70
C SER A 110 32.05 -19.52 8.55
N THR A 111 33.17 -19.34 7.87
CA THR A 111 33.68 -18.03 7.43
C THR A 111 33.77 -18.04 5.92
N LEU A 112 32.99 -17.20 5.26
CA LEU A 112 32.81 -17.19 3.81
C LEU A 112 33.22 -15.83 3.27
N PHE A 113 34.09 -15.82 2.27
CA PHE A 113 34.54 -14.63 1.53
C PHE A 113 34.18 -14.85 0.07
N GLY A 114 33.46 -13.91 -0.54
CA GLY A 114 33.18 -13.88 -1.97
C GLY A 114 34.45 -13.57 -2.74
N GLY A 115 34.88 -12.31 -2.72
CA GLY A 115 36.15 -11.87 -3.28
C GLY A 115 35.96 -10.70 -4.23
N GLU A 116 36.57 -10.76 -5.42
CA GLU A 116 36.29 -9.79 -6.49
C GLU A 116 35.17 -10.37 -7.37
N GLY A 117 34.09 -9.62 -7.61
CA GLY A 117 32.99 -10.07 -8.47
C GLY A 117 31.63 -9.83 -7.83
N SER A 118 30.56 -10.26 -8.49
CA SER A 118 29.21 -10.20 -7.94
C SER A 118 28.81 -11.56 -7.37
N ASP A 119 29.01 -11.75 -6.08
CA ASP A 119 28.92 -13.04 -5.43
C ASP A 119 27.53 -13.31 -4.84
N ARG A 120 27.20 -14.60 -4.71
CA ARG A 120 26.00 -15.08 -4.04
C ARG A 120 26.37 -15.98 -2.88
N ILE A 121 26.18 -15.49 -1.65
CA ILE A 121 26.58 -16.23 -0.44
C ILE A 121 25.39 -16.50 0.47
N THR A 122 25.15 -17.77 0.77
CA THR A 122 24.16 -18.20 1.78
C THR A 122 24.84 -18.89 2.95
N ALA A 123 24.59 -18.40 4.16
CA ALA A 123 25.18 -18.94 5.37
C ALA A 123 24.13 -19.39 6.41
N HIS A 124 24.49 -20.39 7.20
CA HIS A 124 23.69 -20.82 8.35
C HIS A 124 24.15 -20.13 9.66
N SER A 125 23.72 -20.63 10.81
CA SER A 125 23.92 -19.96 12.10
C SER A 125 25.37 -19.73 12.48
N TYR A 126 25.65 -18.58 13.11
CA TYR A 126 26.95 -18.21 13.71
C TYR A 126 28.09 -18.06 12.70
N SER A 127 27.76 -17.87 11.43
CA SER A 127 28.74 -17.67 10.37
C SER A 127 29.13 -16.20 10.23
N GLY A 128 30.31 -15.96 9.68
CA GLY A 128 30.74 -14.65 9.19
C GLY A 128 30.82 -14.67 7.68
N VAL A 129 30.18 -13.72 7.03
CA VAL A 129 30.13 -13.60 5.57
C VAL A 129 30.64 -12.22 5.19
N PHE A 130 31.48 -12.19 4.16
CA PHE A 130 32.10 -11.02 3.57
C PHE A 130 31.88 -11.15 2.06
N GLY A 131 31.23 -10.17 1.44
CA GLY A 131 31.03 -10.08 0.00
C GLY A 131 32.37 -9.82 -0.67
N GLY A 132 32.89 -8.60 -0.53
CA GLY A 132 34.20 -8.21 -1.00
C GLY A 132 34.09 -6.99 -1.91
N ASP A 133 34.74 -7.03 -3.07
CA ASP A 133 34.61 -5.99 -4.09
C ASP A 133 33.55 -6.43 -5.11
N GLY A 134 32.49 -5.65 -5.32
CA GLY A 134 31.45 -5.88 -6.33
C GLY A 134 30.05 -5.93 -5.74
N ASP A 135 29.03 -6.05 -6.60
CA ASP A 135 27.63 -5.99 -6.13
C ASP A 135 27.17 -7.39 -5.68
N ASP A 136 27.12 -7.64 -4.38
CA ASP A 136 26.93 -8.96 -3.80
C ASP A 136 25.50 -9.25 -3.33
N SER A 137 25.17 -10.53 -3.20
CA SER A 137 23.90 -11.02 -2.63
C SER A 137 24.16 -11.97 -1.47
N LEU A 138 23.96 -11.47 -0.25
CA LEU A 138 24.29 -12.18 0.98
C LEU A 138 23.02 -12.50 1.77
N GLY A 139 22.92 -13.71 2.30
CA GLY A 139 21.75 -14.11 3.09
C GLY A 139 22.05 -15.15 4.15
N ASN A 140 21.23 -15.17 5.20
CA ASN A 140 21.17 -16.29 6.13
C ASN A 140 19.81 -17.00 6.14
N THR A 141 19.84 -18.28 6.50
CA THR A 141 18.62 -19.10 6.57
C THR A 141 17.91 -18.95 7.92
N SER A 142 16.60 -19.25 7.92
CA SER A 142 15.78 -19.15 9.13
C SER A 142 16.17 -20.20 10.17
N GLY A 143 16.29 -19.78 11.44
CA GLY A 143 16.77 -20.65 12.52
C GLY A 143 17.42 -19.89 13.67
N THR A 144 18.43 -20.51 14.31
CA THR A 144 19.15 -19.93 15.46
C THR A 144 20.30 -19.02 15.02
N SER A 145 20.04 -17.88 14.38
CA SER A 145 21.10 -17.11 13.69
C SER A 145 21.59 -15.85 14.43
N ASN A 146 22.80 -15.95 14.99
CA ASN A 146 23.68 -14.82 15.32
C ASN A 146 24.78 -14.71 14.25
N THR A 147 24.39 -14.48 12.99
CA THR A 147 25.29 -14.39 11.84
C THR A 147 25.67 -12.93 11.61
N THR A 148 26.85 -12.69 11.03
CA THR A 148 27.26 -11.36 10.56
C THR A 148 27.47 -11.40 9.06
N LEU A 149 26.74 -10.57 8.33
CA LEU A 149 26.93 -10.32 6.90
C LEU A 149 27.60 -8.94 6.72
N ARG A 150 28.53 -8.85 5.78
CA ARG A 150 29.21 -7.62 5.36
C ARG A 150 29.26 -7.61 3.84
N GLY A 151 28.66 -6.60 3.22
CA GLY A 151 28.76 -6.38 1.78
C GLY A 151 30.19 -6.00 1.38
N GLU A 152 30.71 -4.96 2.03
CA GLU A 152 32.01 -4.34 1.76
C GLU A 152 31.95 -3.29 0.64
N ASP A 153 32.68 -3.40 -0.47
CA ASP A 153 32.68 -2.36 -1.51
C ASP A 153 31.72 -2.75 -2.64
N GLY A 154 30.65 -2.01 -2.91
CA GLY A 154 29.69 -2.33 -3.99
C GLY A 154 28.25 -1.98 -3.64
N ASP A 155 27.32 -2.13 -4.58
CA ASP A 155 25.88 -1.93 -4.31
C ASP A 155 25.24 -3.29 -3.91
N ASP A 156 25.23 -3.61 -2.61
CA ASP A 156 24.96 -4.95 -2.11
C ASP A 156 23.50 -5.22 -1.75
N ARG A 157 23.12 -6.50 -1.70
CA ARG A 157 21.80 -6.97 -1.23
C ARG A 157 21.93 -7.95 -0.09
N LEU A 158 21.53 -7.51 1.11
CA LEU A 158 21.69 -8.29 2.34
C LEU A 158 20.34 -8.65 2.97
N TRP A 159 20.13 -9.94 3.24
CA TRP A 159 18.95 -10.43 3.96
C TRP A 159 19.34 -11.16 5.25
N VAL A 160 18.92 -10.63 6.40
CA VAL A 160 19.25 -11.19 7.72
C VAL A 160 18.02 -11.50 8.58
N THR A 161 18.11 -12.58 9.34
CA THR A 161 17.09 -12.96 10.32
C THR A 161 17.65 -13.47 11.66
N SER A 162 16.75 -13.55 12.64
CA SER A 162 16.88 -14.11 13.99
C SER A 162 17.97 -13.55 14.90
N SER A 163 18.12 -12.22 14.96
CA SER A 163 19.15 -11.52 15.75
C SER A 163 20.54 -11.57 15.13
N SER A 164 20.59 -11.45 13.81
CA SER A 164 21.83 -11.30 13.04
C SER A 164 22.16 -9.82 12.80
N VAL A 165 23.36 -9.56 12.29
CA VAL A 165 23.82 -8.21 11.97
C VAL A 165 24.21 -8.15 10.50
N ALA A 166 23.75 -7.12 9.79
CA ALA A 166 24.15 -6.78 8.44
C ALA A 166 24.89 -5.44 8.45
N PHE A 167 25.96 -5.36 7.66
CA PHE A 167 26.63 -4.12 7.27
C PHE A 167 26.66 -4.11 5.75
N GLY A 168 26.11 -3.08 5.11
CA GLY A 168 26.23 -2.88 3.66
C GLY A 168 27.69 -2.61 3.33
N GLY A 169 28.14 -1.37 3.50
CA GLY A 169 29.55 -1.02 3.36
C GLY A 169 29.71 0.30 2.64
N ASP A 170 30.58 0.35 1.64
CA ASP A 170 30.70 1.49 0.72
C ASP A 170 29.85 1.18 -0.53
N GLY A 171 28.87 2.01 -0.86
CA GLY A 171 27.97 1.81 -2.01
C GLY A 171 26.52 2.05 -1.62
N ASN A 172 25.60 1.90 -2.57
CA ASN A 172 24.17 2.09 -2.32
C ASN A 172 23.52 0.73 -2.08
N ASP A 173 23.41 0.35 -0.80
CA ASP A 173 23.04 -0.99 -0.39
C ASP A 173 21.54 -1.16 -0.17
N THR A 174 21.04 -2.39 -0.32
CA THR A 174 19.67 -2.79 0.04
C THR A 174 19.69 -3.82 1.15
N LEU A 175 19.19 -3.47 2.34
CA LEU A 175 19.20 -4.30 3.54
C LEU A 175 17.79 -4.66 3.99
N TYR A 176 17.55 -5.94 4.25
CA TYR A 176 16.30 -6.42 4.84
C TYR A 176 16.55 -7.23 6.11
N GLY A 177 15.90 -6.83 7.21
CA GLY A 177 16.07 -7.44 8.52
C GLY A 177 14.78 -8.00 9.11
N LEU A 178 14.86 -9.23 9.65
CA LEU A 178 13.78 -9.91 10.37
C LEU A 178 14.15 -10.24 11.82
N ASN A 179 13.14 -10.46 12.67
CA ASN A 179 13.28 -11.16 13.96
C ASN A 179 14.37 -10.58 14.89
N GLY A 180 14.39 -9.25 15.08
CA GLY A 180 15.30 -8.57 16.01
C GLY A 180 16.74 -8.45 15.51
N SER A 181 16.93 -8.30 14.20
CA SER A 181 18.24 -8.09 13.59
C SER A 181 18.64 -6.61 13.62
N THR A 182 19.94 -6.35 13.45
CA THR A 182 20.52 -5.01 13.36
C THR A 182 21.10 -4.78 11.97
N LEU A 183 20.76 -3.66 11.35
CA LEU A 183 21.13 -3.31 9.98
C LEU A 183 21.92 -2.00 10.00
N HIS A 184 23.04 -1.96 9.30
CA HIS A 184 23.83 -0.77 9.06
C HIS A 184 24.02 -0.65 7.55
N GLY A 185 23.53 0.42 6.94
CA GLY A 185 23.75 0.73 5.52
C GLY A 185 25.24 0.93 5.26
N GLY A 186 25.76 2.11 5.62
CA GLY A 186 27.19 2.36 5.57
C GLY A 186 27.48 3.72 4.98
N ALA A 187 28.25 3.78 3.91
CA ALA A 187 28.49 4.99 3.15
C ALA A 187 27.84 4.87 1.78
N GLY A 188 26.92 5.78 1.45
CA GLY A 188 26.15 5.73 0.22
C GLY A 188 24.68 5.98 0.51
N ASP A 189 23.85 6.05 -0.52
CA ASP A 189 22.41 6.26 -0.36
C ASP A 189 21.72 4.89 -0.25
N ASP A 190 21.46 4.42 0.98
CA ASP A 190 21.03 3.05 1.28
C ASP A 190 19.51 2.89 1.39
N GLU A 191 18.99 1.70 1.08
CA GLU A 191 17.59 1.31 1.29
C GLU A 191 17.52 0.22 2.38
N ILE A 192 16.88 0.52 3.51
CA ILE A 192 16.82 -0.38 4.66
C ILE A 192 15.38 -0.63 5.08
N GLU A 193 14.97 -1.90 5.08
CA GLU A 193 13.64 -2.32 5.52
C GLU A 193 13.71 -3.31 6.68
N THR A 194 12.93 -3.02 7.73
CA THR A 194 12.70 -3.93 8.85
C THR A 194 11.39 -4.67 8.64
N ALA A 195 11.31 -5.97 8.91
CA ALA A 195 10.13 -6.73 8.55
C ALA A 195 8.90 -6.52 9.45
N TRP A 196 7.72 -6.65 8.82
CA TRP A 196 6.38 -6.63 9.43
C TRP A 196 6.13 -7.66 10.55
N TYR A 197 6.87 -8.78 10.57
CA TYR A 197 6.60 -9.89 11.50
C TYR A 197 7.74 -10.11 12.50
N ILE A 198 7.46 -9.83 13.78
CA ILE A 198 8.34 -10.15 14.90
C ILE A 198 7.63 -11.19 15.78
N PRO A 199 7.94 -12.49 15.72
CA PRO A 199 7.72 -13.36 16.87
C PRO A 199 8.73 -12.95 17.95
N ASP A 200 8.27 -12.73 19.18
CA ASP A 200 9.11 -12.62 20.40
C ASP A 200 9.66 -11.24 20.83
N GLN A 201 9.02 -10.10 20.49
CA GLN A 201 9.33 -8.79 21.14
C GLN A 201 10.80 -8.37 21.06
N LYS A 202 11.48 -8.70 19.95
CA LYS A 202 12.89 -8.31 19.77
C LYS A 202 12.94 -7.03 18.95
N HIS A 203 13.58 -6.00 19.51
CA HIS A 203 13.83 -4.74 18.84
C HIS A 203 14.67 -4.96 17.59
N LEU A 204 14.18 -4.50 16.44
CA LEU A 204 15.01 -4.27 15.26
C LEU A 204 15.64 -2.88 15.35
N SER A 205 16.80 -2.73 14.72
CA SER A 205 17.47 -1.43 14.62
C SER A 205 18.07 -1.29 13.24
N ALA A 206 17.71 -0.21 12.57
CA ALA A 206 18.22 0.19 11.27
C ALA A 206 19.00 1.50 11.43
N PHE A 207 20.16 1.56 10.81
CA PHE A 207 21.05 2.72 10.78
C PHE A 207 21.48 2.95 9.34
N GLY A 208 21.12 4.07 8.72
CA GLY A 208 21.58 4.46 7.39
C GLY A 208 23.08 4.77 7.37
N ASN A 209 23.51 5.62 8.30
CA ASN A 209 24.88 6.13 8.51
C ASN A 209 25.23 7.31 7.60
N ASP A 210 26.18 7.20 6.66
CA ASP A 210 26.61 8.35 5.84
C ASP A 210 25.93 8.29 4.46
N GLY A 211 25.12 9.27 4.09
CA GLY A 211 24.42 9.32 2.79
C GLY A 211 22.98 9.75 2.94
N ASN A 212 22.22 9.81 1.84
CA ASN A 212 20.79 10.10 1.89
C ASN A 212 20.02 8.78 1.88
N ASP A 213 19.69 8.28 3.06
CA ASP A 213 19.18 6.94 3.25
C ASP A 213 17.65 6.89 3.25
N THR A 214 17.08 5.76 2.83
CA THR A 214 15.64 5.47 2.92
C THR A 214 15.40 4.31 3.87
N LEU A 215 14.74 4.57 5.00
CA LEU A 215 14.49 3.59 6.05
C LEU A 215 12.99 3.32 6.23
N THR A 216 12.55 2.09 5.98
CA THR A 216 11.17 1.63 6.26
C THR A 216 11.14 0.80 7.53
N ILE A 217 10.52 1.38 8.58
CA ILE A 217 10.49 0.86 9.93
C ILE A 217 9.09 0.38 10.30
N TRP A 218 8.91 -0.94 10.35
CA TRP A 218 7.66 -1.56 10.77
C TRP A 218 7.61 -1.78 12.29
N ALA A 219 8.77 -1.84 12.94
CA ALA A 219 8.90 -1.91 14.39
C ALA A 219 10.35 -1.67 14.84
N GLY A 220 10.51 -0.98 15.97
CA GLY A 220 11.81 -0.74 16.58
C GLY A 220 12.38 0.63 16.24
N LEU A 221 13.66 0.67 15.89
CA LEU A 221 14.46 1.89 15.84
C LEU A 221 14.98 2.15 14.43
N GLY A 222 14.76 3.35 13.91
CA GLY A 222 15.37 3.86 12.68
C GLY A 222 16.23 5.09 12.97
N HIS A 223 17.46 5.09 12.48
CA HIS A 223 18.37 6.22 12.50
C HIS A 223 18.85 6.49 11.08
N GLY A 224 18.58 7.66 10.53
CA GLY A 224 19.08 8.08 9.22
C GLY A 224 20.60 8.19 9.27
N GLY A 225 21.12 9.24 9.89
CA GLY A 225 22.55 9.40 10.13
C GLY A 225 23.02 10.77 9.69
N ALA A 226 23.83 10.85 8.63
CA ALA A 226 24.34 12.08 8.08
C ALA A 226 23.97 12.16 6.60
N GLY A 227 23.19 13.17 6.22
CA GLY A 227 22.61 13.33 4.90
C GLY A 227 21.14 13.71 5.04
N ASP A 228 20.46 13.91 3.91
CA ASP A 228 19.04 14.26 3.90
C ASP A 228 18.23 12.95 3.79
N ASP A 229 17.82 12.38 4.93
CA ASP A 229 17.26 11.04 5.03
C ASP A 229 15.73 10.99 4.89
N VAL A 230 15.20 9.86 4.46
CA VAL A 230 13.77 9.55 4.43
C VAL A 230 13.46 8.41 5.38
N LEU A 231 12.72 8.68 6.46
CA LEU A 231 12.36 7.69 7.46
C LEU A 231 10.85 7.45 7.45
N MET A 232 10.43 6.24 7.07
CA MET A 232 9.04 5.82 7.00
C MET A 232 8.70 4.88 8.15
N ALA A 233 7.74 5.27 8.99
CA ALA A 233 7.14 4.40 9.99
C ALA A 233 5.87 3.77 9.44
N GLU A 234 5.80 2.44 9.47
CA GLU A 234 4.62 1.66 9.06
C GLU A 234 3.93 1.08 10.29
N VAL A 235 2.70 1.52 10.55
CA VAL A 235 1.96 1.20 11.78
C VAL A 235 0.75 0.31 11.49
N ASP A 236 0.81 -0.99 11.81
CA ASP A 236 -0.27 -1.95 11.53
C ASP A 236 -1.02 -2.47 12.80
N ASP A 237 -2.18 -3.12 12.63
CA ASP A 237 -3.02 -3.64 13.71
C ASP A 237 -2.38 -4.79 14.52
N ASP A 238 -1.46 -5.54 13.92
CA ASP A 238 -0.68 -6.57 14.62
C ASP A 238 0.36 -5.97 15.60
N LEU A 239 0.62 -4.66 15.56
CA LEU A 239 1.56 -3.95 16.44
C LEU A 239 1.02 -3.75 17.88
N LEU A 240 -0.25 -4.05 18.14
CA LEU A 240 -0.99 -3.55 19.32
C LEU A 240 -0.91 -4.35 20.61
N ASP A 241 -0.58 -5.64 20.54
CA ASP A 241 -0.31 -6.43 21.74
C ASP A 241 1.12 -6.17 22.25
N ARG A 242 1.85 -5.23 21.63
CA ARG A 242 3.29 -5.12 21.67
C ARG A 242 3.67 -3.70 22.08
N THR A 243 4.45 -3.56 23.14
CA THR A 243 5.03 -2.28 23.58
C THR A 243 6.16 -1.78 22.67
N ASP A 244 6.15 -2.16 21.39
CA ASP A 244 7.24 -1.97 20.46
C ASP A 244 7.02 -0.65 19.71
N LEU A 245 7.20 0.47 20.44
CA LEU A 245 7.19 1.84 19.94
C LEU A 245 8.16 2.01 18.76
N ILE A 246 7.70 2.55 17.62
CA ILE A 246 8.61 2.97 16.55
C ILE A 246 9.29 4.26 17.00
N THR A 247 10.62 4.26 17.00
CA THR A 247 11.42 5.44 17.30
C THR A 247 12.26 5.80 16.08
N LEU A 248 12.12 7.03 15.61
CA LEU A 248 12.87 7.56 14.48
C LEU A 248 13.79 8.69 14.94
N THR A 249 14.97 8.75 14.33
CA THR A 249 15.95 9.83 14.50
C THR A 249 16.52 10.14 13.13
N GLY A 250 16.40 11.38 12.68
CA GLY A 250 16.92 11.82 11.38
C GLY A 250 18.44 11.87 11.42
N GLY A 251 19.00 12.76 12.25
CA GLY A 251 20.43 12.93 12.44
C GLY A 251 20.94 14.28 11.96
N GLU A 252 22.05 14.30 11.22
CA GLU A 252 22.59 15.51 10.59
C GLU A 252 22.04 15.66 9.17
N GLY A 253 21.21 16.68 8.91
CA GLY A 253 20.75 16.94 7.56
C GLY A 253 19.41 17.65 7.54
N THR A 254 18.69 17.52 6.44
CA THR A 254 17.27 17.89 6.35
C THR A 254 16.46 16.64 6.04
N ASP A 255 15.90 16.06 7.08
CA ASP A 255 15.24 14.77 7.02
C ASP A 255 13.73 14.89 6.76
N SER A 256 13.15 13.83 6.19
CA SER A 256 11.73 13.69 5.94
C SER A 256 11.19 12.48 6.69
N PHE A 257 10.18 12.69 7.51
CA PHE A 257 9.55 11.62 8.28
C PHE A 257 8.17 11.32 7.71
N THR A 258 7.96 10.12 7.20
CA THR A 258 6.65 9.65 6.76
C THR A 258 6.07 8.72 7.82
N VAL A 259 4.82 8.91 8.18
CA VAL A 259 4.09 7.95 9.02
C VAL A 259 2.88 7.45 8.25
N SER A 260 2.94 6.16 7.93
CA SER A 260 1.90 5.38 7.27
C SER A 260 1.28 4.41 8.29
N PHE A 261 0.00 4.11 8.10
CA PHE A 261 -0.78 3.26 8.97
C PHE A 261 -1.32 2.13 8.11
N GLY A 262 -1.07 0.87 8.43
CA GLY A 262 -1.54 -0.29 7.68
C GLY A 262 -3.02 -0.62 7.91
N SER A 263 -3.55 -1.50 7.07
CA SER A 263 -4.97 -1.83 7.04
C SER A 263 -5.42 -2.49 8.32
N ALA A 264 -6.21 -1.78 9.11
CA ALA A 264 -6.99 -2.39 10.17
C ALA A 264 -8.05 -3.32 9.53
N GLU A 265 -7.65 -4.53 9.11
CA GLU A 265 -8.56 -5.56 8.59
C GLU A 265 -9.65 -5.94 9.61
N ARG A 266 -9.55 -5.45 10.86
CA ARG A 266 -10.28 -5.94 12.03
C ARG A 266 -10.97 -4.91 12.92
N GLY A 267 -11.35 -3.73 12.43
CA GLY A 267 -12.19 -2.84 13.25
C GLY A 267 -11.58 -2.51 14.63
N TRP A 268 -10.29 -2.19 14.64
CA TRP A 268 -9.52 -1.63 15.75
C TRP A 268 -9.41 -0.07 15.78
N ALA A 269 -10.02 0.57 16.78
CA ALA A 269 -10.17 2.04 16.82
C ALA A 269 -8.92 2.83 17.23
N GLY A 270 -7.72 2.25 17.19
CA GLY A 270 -6.56 2.83 17.86
C GLY A 270 -6.58 2.57 19.39
N PRO A 271 -5.43 2.62 20.09
CA PRO A 271 -5.45 2.98 21.50
C PRO A 271 -5.91 4.45 21.59
N ASP A 272 -6.64 4.81 22.65
CA ASP A 272 -7.05 6.21 22.84
C ASP A 272 -5.79 7.09 22.90
N PRO A 273 -5.58 7.99 21.91
CA PRO A 273 -4.34 8.75 21.75
C PRO A 273 -4.10 9.71 22.92
N LEU A 274 -5.15 10.06 23.69
CA LEU A 274 -5.04 10.95 24.84
C LEU A 274 -4.65 10.22 26.13
N THR A 275 -4.81 8.89 26.18
CA THR A 275 -4.56 8.10 27.40
C THR A 275 -3.51 7.00 27.23
N SER A 276 -3.06 6.78 26.00
CA SER A 276 -2.09 5.75 25.63
C SER A 276 -0.75 6.36 25.21
N PRO A 277 0.37 5.61 25.30
CA PRO A 277 1.63 6.09 24.76
C PRO A 277 1.52 6.32 23.24
N PRO A 278 2.31 7.25 22.66
CA PRO A 278 2.36 7.45 21.22
C PRO A 278 2.81 6.15 20.53
N LEU A 279 2.41 5.96 19.27
CA LEU A 279 2.81 4.79 18.46
C LEU A 279 4.15 5.01 17.77
N VAL A 280 4.43 6.26 17.42
CA VAL A 280 5.67 6.71 16.78
C VAL A 280 6.25 7.84 17.60
N THR A 281 7.57 7.82 17.81
CA THR A 281 8.31 8.93 18.43
C THR A 281 9.46 9.34 17.52
N ILE A 282 9.49 10.61 17.13
CA ILE A 282 10.60 11.23 16.41
C ILE A 282 11.39 12.05 17.42
N THR A 283 12.70 11.83 17.52
CA THR A 283 13.49 12.29 18.67
C THR A 283 14.28 13.59 18.46
N ASP A 284 14.43 14.03 17.22
CA ASP A 284 15.27 15.16 16.83
C ASP A 284 14.64 16.07 15.77
N PHE A 285 13.32 16.00 15.59
CA PHE A 285 12.60 16.78 14.59
C PHE A 285 12.86 18.29 14.70
N ASP A 286 13.35 18.92 13.62
CA ASP A 286 13.52 20.38 13.50
C ASP A 286 12.43 21.00 12.60
N PRO A 287 11.38 21.64 13.16
CA PRO A 287 10.32 22.24 12.37
C PRO A 287 10.78 23.41 11.47
N GLU A 288 12.00 23.94 11.62
CA GLU A 288 12.50 24.98 10.72
C GLU A 288 13.00 24.43 9.37
N THR A 289 13.38 23.15 9.31
CA THR A 289 14.02 22.54 8.15
C THR A 289 13.33 21.27 7.66
N GLU A 290 12.73 20.51 8.57
CA GLU A 290 12.23 19.16 8.30
C GLU A 290 10.72 19.13 8.10
N GLN A 291 10.22 18.04 7.53
CA GLN A 291 8.79 17.85 7.26
C GLN A 291 8.28 16.54 7.84
N LEU A 292 7.10 16.61 8.44
CA LEU A 292 6.32 15.44 8.83
C LEU A 292 5.27 15.16 7.75
N LEU A 293 5.36 13.99 7.12
CA LEU A 293 4.42 13.48 6.14
C LEU A 293 3.51 12.47 6.83
N ILE A 294 2.20 12.63 6.65
CA ILE A 294 1.19 11.68 7.13
C ILE A 294 0.53 11.09 5.90
N GLU A 295 0.59 9.77 5.75
CA GLU A 295 -0.02 9.07 4.62
C GLU A 295 -1.46 8.65 4.93
N ASP A 296 -2.38 8.97 4.01
CA ASP A 296 -3.74 8.41 3.93
C ASP A 296 -3.64 6.91 3.65
N HIS A 297 -4.36 6.05 4.39
CA HIS A 297 -4.25 4.60 4.22
C HIS A 297 -5.42 3.99 3.41
N ASP A 298 -5.12 3.23 2.35
CA ASP A 298 -6.08 2.41 1.56
C ASP A 298 -7.44 3.11 1.28
N SER A 299 -7.45 4.42 0.99
CA SER A 299 -8.67 5.21 0.73
C SER A 299 -9.50 5.59 1.98
N ALA A 300 -8.92 5.50 3.18
CA ALA A 300 -9.44 6.11 4.39
C ALA A 300 -8.76 7.48 4.58
N PRO A 301 -9.40 8.58 4.16
CA PRO A 301 -8.80 9.90 4.23
C PRO A 301 -8.64 10.39 5.68
N LEU A 302 -7.66 11.26 5.89
CA LEU A 302 -7.47 11.99 7.15
C LEU A 302 -8.69 12.90 7.42
N GLU A 303 -9.43 12.60 8.48
CA GLU A 303 -10.63 13.34 8.88
C GLU A 303 -10.30 14.56 9.72
N SER A 304 -9.35 14.43 10.65
CA SER A 304 -8.93 15.52 11.52
C SER A 304 -7.49 15.38 11.99
N LEU A 305 -6.89 16.51 12.31
CA LEU A 305 -5.54 16.59 12.85
C LEU A 305 -5.47 17.61 13.98
N GLU A 306 -4.95 17.20 15.14
CA GLU A 306 -4.74 18.05 16.29
C GLU A 306 -3.26 18.11 16.67
N ILE A 307 -2.75 19.33 16.90
CA ILE A 307 -1.39 19.57 17.41
C ILE A 307 -1.47 19.90 18.90
N GLN A 308 -0.94 19.01 19.75
CA GLN A 308 -1.02 19.11 21.21
C GLN A 308 0.38 19.23 21.86
N PRO A 309 0.89 20.46 22.09
CA PRO A 309 2.16 20.66 22.78
C PRO A 309 2.04 20.31 24.27
N ALA A 310 3.07 19.65 24.81
CA ALA A 310 3.16 19.34 26.23
C ALA A 310 3.20 20.62 27.08
N ALA A 311 2.54 20.60 28.25
CA ALA A 311 2.44 21.78 29.12
C ALA A 311 3.81 22.30 29.64
N ASP A 312 4.83 21.44 29.66
CA ASP A 312 6.21 21.79 30.03
C ASP A 312 7.11 22.07 28.81
N GLY A 313 6.57 21.96 27.59
CA GLY A 313 7.27 22.16 26.33
C GLY A 313 8.28 21.06 25.98
N SER A 314 8.19 19.89 26.62
CA SER A 314 9.12 18.78 26.39
C SER A 314 8.91 18.05 25.06
N TYR A 315 7.69 18.02 24.54
CA TYR A 315 7.33 17.38 23.28
C TYR A 315 6.06 18.03 22.70
N THR A 316 5.75 17.69 21.46
CA THR A 316 4.45 17.97 20.82
C THR A 316 3.89 16.68 20.25
N ASP A 317 2.65 16.33 20.58
CA ASP A 317 1.95 15.19 19.99
C ASP A 317 1.10 15.68 18.81
N VAL A 318 1.23 15.03 17.65
CA VAL A 318 0.35 15.19 16.48
C VAL A 318 -0.64 14.03 16.51
N ILE A 319 -1.92 14.35 16.66
CA ILE A 319 -2.99 13.36 16.74
C ILE A 319 -3.76 13.41 15.43
N ALA A 320 -3.69 12.35 14.66
CA ALA A 320 -4.41 12.24 13.40
C ALA A 320 -5.55 11.22 13.55
N GLN A 321 -6.70 11.54 12.97
CA GLN A 321 -7.89 10.70 12.94
C GLN A 321 -8.32 10.51 11.49
N PHE A 322 -8.70 9.29 11.12
CA PHE A 322 -9.03 8.93 9.75
C PHE A 322 -10.50 8.53 9.68
N GLU A 323 -11.11 8.78 8.53
CA GLU A 323 -12.46 8.30 8.25
C GLU A 323 -12.49 6.77 8.18
N GLU A 324 -13.66 6.17 8.41
CA GLU A 324 -13.86 4.73 8.19
C GLU A 324 -13.74 4.40 6.69
N ASP A 325 -13.09 3.27 6.34
CA ASP A 325 -12.99 2.78 4.95
C ASP A 325 -14.41 2.53 4.38
N LEU A 326 -14.92 3.51 3.63
CA LEU A 326 -16.27 3.54 3.06
C LEU A 326 -16.51 2.42 2.03
N ILE A 327 -15.47 1.69 1.59
CA ILE A 327 -15.52 0.78 0.44
C ILE A 327 -15.88 -0.67 0.84
N LYS A 328 -15.79 -1.08 2.11
CA LYS A 328 -15.87 -2.51 2.50
C LYS A 328 -17.16 -2.98 3.21
N GLY A 329 -18.21 -2.16 3.26
CA GLY A 329 -19.60 -2.60 3.51
C GLY A 329 -19.87 -3.36 4.82
N ARG A 330 -18.96 -3.30 5.81
CA ARG A 330 -19.17 -3.83 7.16
C ARG A 330 -19.18 -2.69 8.17
N HIS A 331 -20.31 -1.98 8.15
CA HIS A 331 -20.60 -0.80 8.95
C HIS A 331 -20.60 -1.09 10.46
N ARG A 332 -19.84 -0.28 11.20
CA ARG A 332 -20.11 0.07 12.60
C ARG A 332 -19.92 1.58 12.75
N ASP A 333 -21.02 2.31 12.85
CA ASP A 333 -21.16 3.78 12.91
C ASP A 333 -20.32 4.56 13.97
N ASP A 334 -19.38 3.91 14.68
CA ASP A 334 -18.56 4.51 15.76
C ASP A 334 -17.04 4.30 15.53
N TYR A 335 -16.58 4.06 14.30
CA TYR A 335 -15.21 3.58 14.05
C TYR A 335 -14.31 4.59 13.33
N HIS A 336 -13.52 5.34 14.09
CA HIS A 336 -12.55 6.32 13.59
C HIS A 336 -11.18 6.02 14.20
N PRO A 337 -10.24 5.37 13.47
CA PRO A 337 -8.92 5.10 14.01
C PRO A 337 -8.19 6.41 14.24
N SER A 338 -7.64 6.54 15.45
CA SER A 338 -6.85 7.70 15.86
C SER A 338 -5.54 7.24 16.46
N PHE A 339 -4.49 8.02 16.24
CA PHE A 339 -3.16 7.72 16.78
C PHE A 339 -2.39 8.99 17.06
N ALA A 340 -1.36 8.85 17.88
CA ALA A 340 -0.47 9.94 18.26
C ALA A 340 0.96 9.67 17.75
N ILE A 341 1.50 10.66 17.05
CA ILE A 341 2.92 10.77 16.69
C ILE A 341 3.53 11.78 17.67
N ARG A 342 4.59 11.40 18.38
CA ARG A 342 5.29 12.28 19.29
C ARG A 342 6.53 12.89 18.63
N LEU A 343 6.66 14.20 18.69
CA LEU A 343 7.87 14.94 18.36
C LEU A 343 8.56 15.36 19.66
N ASP A 344 9.57 14.59 20.09
CA ASP A 344 10.31 14.87 21.32
C ASP A 344 11.20 16.11 21.16
N GLY A 345 11.27 16.95 22.18
CA GLY A 345 12.03 18.21 22.14
C GLY A 345 11.36 19.35 21.35
N VAL A 346 10.26 19.10 20.64
CA VAL A 346 9.53 20.12 19.87
C VAL A 346 8.50 20.84 20.74
N SER A 347 8.66 22.15 20.91
CA SER A 347 7.79 22.97 21.77
C SER A 347 6.74 23.80 21.00
N SER A 348 6.89 23.92 19.69
CA SER A 348 5.95 24.58 18.79
C SER A 348 6.03 23.94 17.42
N LEU A 349 4.88 23.62 16.85
CA LEU A 349 4.72 23.06 15.52
C LEU A 349 3.59 23.83 14.82
N SER A 350 3.76 24.08 13.53
CA SER A 350 2.76 24.69 12.67
C SER A 350 2.27 23.68 11.62
N GLU A 351 1.14 23.97 11.00
CA GLU A 351 0.63 23.13 9.90
C GLU A 351 1.52 23.19 8.65
N GLU A 352 2.33 24.24 8.48
CA GLU A 352 3.26 24.33 7.35
C GLU A 352 4.36 23.26 7.41
N ASP A 353 4.61 22.73 8.62
CA ASP A 353 5.60 21.69 8.93
C ASP A 353 5.02 20.27 8.68
N ILE A 354 3.72 20.17 8.41
CA ILE A 354 3.00 18.93 8.14
C ILE A 354 2.54 18.90 6.68
N ARG A 355 2.69 17.73 6.06
CA ARG A 355 2.17 17.41 4.74
C ARG A 355 1.32 16.15 4.80
N VAL A 356 0.34 16.05 3.92
CA VAL A 356 -0.46 14.84 3.75
C VAL A 356 -0.06 14.17 2.45
N VAL A 357 0.23 12.88 2.49
CA VAL A 357 0.52 12.07 1.30
C VAL A 357 -0.74 11.32 0.91
N ASN A 358 -1.19 11.51 -0.33
CA ASN A 358 -2.29 10.76 -0.89
C ASN A 358 -1.77 9.39 -1.36
N SER A 359 -2.12 8.30 -0.68
CA SER A 359 -1.64 6.95 -1.03
C SER A 359 -2.09 6.47 -2.40
N SER A 360 -3.17 7.01 -2.96
CA SER A 360 -3.69 6.58 -4.26
C SER A 360 -2.75 6.95 -5.42
N ASP A 361 -1.96 8.02 -5.29
CA ASP A 361 -1.06 8.52 -6.34
C ASP A 361 0.32 9.00 -5.85
N GLY A 362 0.58 8.97 -4.54
CA GLY A 362 1.83 9.38 -3.90
C GLY A 362 2.04 10.90 -3.84
N THR A 363 1.02 11.71 -4.15
CA THR A 363 1.17 13.17 -4.16
C THR A 363 1.21 13.75 -2.75
N THR A 364 2.15 14.69 -2.54
CA THR A 364 2.29 15.41 -1.27
C THR A 364 1.51 16.71 -1.32
N LEU A 365 0.58 16.88 -0.38
CA LEU A 365 -0.34 17.99 -0.28
C LEU A 365 0.01 18.88 0.91
N ALA A 366 -0.08 20.21 0.73
CA ALA A 366 0.04 21.16 1.82
C ALA A 366 -1.19 21.06 2.73
N LEU A 367 -0.99 20.96 4.04
CA LEU A 367 -2.10 20.99 5.00
C LEU A 367 -2.60 22.43 5.19
N GLN A 368 -3.92 22.60 5.19
CA GLN A 368 -4.58 23.84 5.58
C GLN A 368 -5.76 23.51 6.48
N SER A 369 -5.72 23.94 7.74
CA SER A 369 -6.80 23.72 8.69
C SER A 369 -7.67 24.96 8.96
N GLY A 370 -8.91 24.71 9.37
CA GLY A 370 -9.80 25.65 10.02
C GLY A 370 -9.83 25.48 11.54
N THR A 371 -10.84 26.04 12.16
CA THR A 371 -11.09 26.03 13.59
C THR A 371 -12.32 25.18 13.91
N GLN A 372 -12.77 25.17 15.17
CA GLN A 372 -14.04 24.49 15.54
C GLN A 372 -15.27 25.40 15.36
N GLY A 373 -15.17 26.50 14.61
CA GLY A 373 -16.32 27.32 14.27
C GLY A 373 -16.22 27.84 12.84
N ASP A 374 -17.26 28.54 12.39
CA ASP A 374 -17.43 28.93 10.98
C ASP A 374 -16.21 29.62 10.36
N ASP A 375 -15.60 28.96 9.38
CA ASP A 375 -14.41 29.37 8.66
C ASP A 375 -14.67 29.70 7.19
N THR A 376 -13.74 30.43 6.59
CA THR A 376 -13.75 30.72 5.15
C THR A 376 -12.36 30.53 4.58
N LEU A 377 -12.16 29.43 3.87
CA LEU A 377 -10.88 29.00 3.34
C LEU A 377 -10.85 29.09 1.80
N VAL A 378 -9.67 29.45 1.28
CA VAL A 378 -9.40 29.42 -0.16
C VAL A 378 -8.14 28.57 -0.36
N ALA A 379 -8.32 27.38 -0.90
CA ALA A 379 -7.24 26.43 -1.13
C ALA A 379 -6.50 26.73 -2.44
N ALA A 380 -5.18 26.59 -2.39
CA ALA A 380 -4.31 26.62 -3.56
C ALA A 380 -4.37 25.26 -4.30
N SER A 381 -3.47 25.03 -5.28
CA SER A 381 -3.28 23.68 -5.80
C SER A 381 -2.65 22.79 -4.74
N ASP A 382 -2.79 21.47 -4.90
CA ASP A 382 -2.01 20.50 -4.10
C ASP A 382 -2.18 20.73 -2.59
N THR A 383 -3.43 20.88 -2.13
CA THR A 383 -3.78 21.24 -0.75
C THR A 383 -4.74 20.21 -0.16
N TYR A 384 -4.50 19.82 1.08
CA TYR A 384 -5.38 19.01 1.92
C TYR A 384 -6.05 19.93 2.94
N VAL A 385 -7.36 20.11 2.84
CA VAL A 385 -8.12 21.06 3.66
C VAL A 385 -8.90 20.31 4.73
N LEU A 386 -8.75 20.71 5.98
CA LEU A 386 -9.51 20.22 7.14
C LEU A 386 -10.20 21.40 7.82
N THR A 387 -11.48 21.65 7.60
CA THR A 387 -12.10 22.86 8.20
C THR A 387 -12.43 22.67 9.68
N GLY A 388 -12.86 21.47 10.09
CA GLY A 388 -13.12 21.14 11.48
C GLY A 388 -14.61 21.07 11.79
N SER A 389 -15.12 21.97 12.62
CA SER A 389 -16.56 22.06 12.90
C SER A 389 -17.02 23.50 12.69
N GLY A 390 -18.32 23.73 12.53
CA GLY A 390 -18.87 25.03 12.17
C GLY A 390 -19.49 24.99 10.78
N ASP A 391 -20.23 26.04 10.40
CA ASP A 391 -20.76 26.14 9.04
C ASP A 391 -19.71 26.81 8.15
N ASP A 392 -18.91 26.02 7.44
CA ASP A 392 -17.69 26.45 6.76
C ASP A 392 -17.89 26.78 5.28
N GLN A 393 -17.01 27.61 4.73
CA GLN A 393 -16.97 27.94 3.31
C GLN A 393 -15.59 27.68 2.71
N VAL A 394 -15.51 26.74 1.77
CA VAL A 394 -14.26 26.38 1.11
C VAL A 394 -14.35 26.66 -0.38
N MET A 395 -13.35 27.33 -0.94
CA MET A 395 -13.19 27.47 -2.38
C MET A 395 -11.86 26.87 -2.83
N THR A 396 -11.90 25.87 -3.71
CA THR A 396 -10.71 25.29 -4.34
C THR A 396 -10.59 25.76 -5.79
N SER A 397 -9.40 26.19 -6.18
CA SER A 397 -9.19 26.93 -7.45
C SER A 397 -8.24 26.26 -8.45
N GLN A 398 -7.55 25.20 -8.04
CA GLN A 398 -6.54 24.52 -8.84
C GLN A 398 -6.55 23.02 -8.55
N ASP A 399 -5.94 22.24 -9.43
CA ASP A 399 -6.05 20.77 -9.47
C ASP A 399 -5.41 20.10 -8.24
N ASN A 400 -5.84 18.86 -7.98
CA ASN A 400 -5.30 17.94 -6.99
C ASN A 400 -5.45 18.42 -5.53
N SER A 401 -6.68 18.73 -5.11
CA SER A 401 -6.97 19.06 -3.70
C SER A 401 -7.95 18.08 -3.09
N THR A 402 -7.81 17.87 -1.79
CA THR A 402 -8.78 17.14 -0.96
C THR A 402 -9.37 18.10 0.07
N VAL A 403 -10.68 18.03 0.29
CA VAL A 403 -11.40 18.88 1.26
C VAL A 403 -12.23 18.01 2.17
N HIS A 404 -12.02 18.12 3.48
CA HIS A 404 -12.92 17.65 4.54
C HIS A 404 -13.53 18.87 5.21
N ALA A 405 -14.85 19.04 5.05
CA ALA A 405 -15.59 20.13 5.66
C ALA A 405 -16.05 19.81 7.11
N GLY A 406 -15.98 18.53 7.50
CA GLY A 406 -16.10 18.14 8.89
C GLY A 406 -17.52 18.24 9.41
N GLY A 407 -17.79 19.06 10.43
CA GLY A 407 -19.10 19.07 11.09
C GLY A 407 -19.80 20.44 11.07
N GLY A 408 -20.90 20.56 10.35
CA GLY A 408 -21.75 21.73 10.24
C GLY A 408 -22.46 21.72 8.89
N ASN A 409 -23.13 22.80 8.52
CA ASN A 409 -23.74 22.90 7.20
C ASN A 409 -22.78 23.65 6.27
N ASP A 410 -21.95 22.90 5.55
CA ASP A 410 -20.81 23.46 4.85
C ASP A 410 -21.13 23.85 3.41
N THR A 411 -20.33 24.75 2.85
CA THR A 411 -20.41 25.12 1.44
C THR A 411 -19.05 25.00 0.78
N VAL A 412 -18.92 24.03 -0.13
CA VAL A 412 -17.68 23.79 -0.88
C VAL A 412 -17.89 24.09 -2.36
N LEU A 413 -17.11 25.05 -2.87
CA LEU A 413 -17.07 25.39 -4.30
C LEU A 413 -15.71 24.98 -4.89
N ALA A 414 -15.69 23.89 -5.62
CA ALA A 414 -14.50 23.40 -6.29
C ALA A 414 -14.52 23.68 -7.79
N THR A 415 -13.64 24.60 -8.19
CA THR A 415 -13.44 25.00 -9.60
C THR A 415 -12.28 24.27 -10.28
N ALA A 416 -11.66 23.33 -9.58
CA ALA A 416 -10.55 22.50 -10.02
C ALA A 416 -10.98 21.40 -11.02
N ARG A 417 -10.02 20.84 -11.78
CA ARG A 417 -10.25 19.69 -12.67
C ARG A 417 -10.35 18.38 -11.90
N THR A 418 -9.57 18.16 -10.86
CA THR A 418 -9.61 16.91 -10.09
C THR A 418 -9.53 17.25 -8.62
N VAL A 419 -10.59 16.93 -7.87
CA VAL A 419 -10.75 17.24 -6.45
C VAL A 419 -11.49 16.09 -5.77
N SER A 420 -11.17 15.84 -4.51
CA SER A 420 -11.95 14.96 -3.63
C SER A 420 -12.57 15.80 -2.51
N ILE A 421 -13.87 15.70 -2.29
CA ILE A 421 -14.59 16.47 -1.27
C ILE A 421 -15.38 15.53 -0.38
N TYR A 422 -15.32 15.78 0.92
CA TYR A 422 -16.06 15.11 1.97
C TYR A 422 -16.76 16.21 2.78
N GLY A 423 -18.10 16.22 2.75
CA GLY A 423 -18.93 17.18 3.48
C GLY A 423 -18.84 16.91 4.98
N GLY A 424 -19.22 15.71 5.39
CA GLY A 424 -19.07 15.23 6.76
C GLY A 424 -20.42 15.21 7.46
N MET A 425 -20.56 15.81 8.65
CA MET A 425 -21.82 15.86 9.38
C MET A 425 -22.55 17.19 9.17
N GLY A 426 -23.78 17.16 8.71
CA GLY A 426 -24.66 18.32 8.54
C GLY A 426 -25.22 18.39 7.13
N ASP A 427 -26.01 19.42 6.82
CA ASP A 427 -26.65 19.57 5.51
C ASP A 427 -25.71 20.38 4.60
N ASP A 428 -24.92 19.70 3.77
CA ASP A 428 -23.82 20.30 3.01
C ASP A 428 -24.22 20.74 1.60
N SER A 429 -23.52 21.75 1.08
CA SER A 429 -23.67 22.23 -0.30
C SER A 429 -22.35 22.17 -1.06
N ILE A 430 -22.23 21.18 -1.95
CA ILE A 430 -21.01 20.89 -2.69
C ILE A 430 -21.22 21.17 -4.19
N SER A 431 -20.32 21.93 -4.79
CA SER A 431 -20.30 22.20 -6.24
C SER A 431 -18.94 21.83 -6.83
N LEU A 432 -18.95 20.91 -7.80
CA LEU A 432 -17.77 20.35 -8.46
C LEU A 432 -17.74 20.76 -9.93
N SER A 433 -16.62 21.29 -10.44
CA SER A 433 -16.47 21.61 -11.88
C SER A 433 -15.63 20.62 -12.70
N GLY A 434 -14.99 19.65 -12.04
CA GLY A 434 -13.84 18.93 -12.57
C GLY A 434 -14.10 17.63 -13.33
N GLU A 435 -13.10 17.21 -14.12
CA GLU A 435 -12.99 15.91 -14.80
C GLU A 435 -12.34 14.87 -13.86
N GLY A 436 -13.05 13.79 -13.51
CA GLY A 436 -12.50 12.75 -12.60
C GLY A 436 -12.53 13.12 -11.12
N SER A 437 -13.45 14.00 -10.70
CA SER A 437 -13.58 14.43 -9.30
C SER A 437 -14.44 13.49 -8.47
N TYR A 438 -14.29 13.55 -7.15
CA TYR A 438 -15.07 12.79 -6.18
C TYR A 438 -15.77 13.75 -5.18
N ALA A 439 -17.02 13.47 -4.83
CA ALA A 439 -17.67 14.08 -3.67
C ALA A 439 -18.45 13.05 -2.86
N TYR A 440 -18.38 13.19 -1.54
CA TYR A 440 -19.21 12.52 -0.56
C TYR A 440 -19.88 13.57 0.32
N GLY A 441 -21.22 13.55 0.41
CA GLY A 441 -21.98 14.45 1.28
C GLY A 441 -21.75 14.10 2.74
N GLY A 442 -21.99 12.84 3.10
CA GLY A 442 -21.77 12.35 4.45
C GLY A 442 -23.09 12.12 5.18
N ASN A 443 -23.24 12.66 6.38
CA ASN A 443 -24.44 12.53 7.21
C ASN A 443 -25.22 13.84 7.20
N GLY A 444 -26.37 13.88 6.54
CA GLY A 444 -27.27 15.02 6.50
C GLY A 444 -28.07 15.04 5.22
N SER A 445 -28.80 16.14 4.96
CA SER A 445 -29.53 16.30 3.71
C SER A 445 -28.70 17.14 2.75
N ASP A 446 -27.84 16.47 1.99
CA ASP A 446 -26.79 17.15 1.22
C ASP A 446 -27.27 17.58 -0.15
N THR A 447 -26.66 18.64 -0.69
CA THR A 447 -26.88 19.10 -2.07
C THR A 447 -25.56 19.10 -2.82
N ILE A 448 -25.39 18.16 -3.76
CA ILE A 448 -24.16 18.01 -4.54
C ILE A 448 -24.45 18.29 -6.01
N THR A 449 -23.77 19.28 -6.59
CA THR A 449 -23.89 19.64 -8.01
C THR A 449 -22.57 19.37 -8.74
N ALA A 450 -22.59 18.46 -9.70
CA ALA A 450 -21.48 18.15 -10.59
C ALA A 450 -21.67 18.82 -11.95
N HIS A 451 -20.75 19.72 -12.32
CA HIS A 451 -20.74 20.42 -13.61
C HIS A 451 -19.72 19.83 -14.61
N GLY A 452 -18.93 18.83 -14.20
CA GLY A 452 -17.84 18.23 -14.97
C GLY A 452 -18.14 16.82 -15.50
N GLU A 453 -17.16 16.17 -16.13
CA GLU A 453 -17.26 14.83 -16.72
C GLU A 453 -16.58 13.77 -15.84
N ASN A 454 -17.01 12.50 -15.90
CA ASN A 454 -16.41 11.38 -15.15
C ASN A 454 -16.33 11.63 -13.63
N VAL A 455 -17.36 12.25 -13.04
CA VAL A 455 -17.41 12.54 -11.60
C VAL A 455 -18.01 11.34 -10.86
N THR A 456 -17.50 11.04 -9.66
CA THR A 456 -18.16 10.10 -8.73
C THR A 456 -18.75 10.88 -7.57
N VAL A 457 -20.05 10.71 -7.30
CA VAL A 457 -20.76 11.43 -6.24
C VAL A 457 -21.48 10.45 -5.35
N HIS A 458 -21.35 10.62 -4.04
CA HIS A 458 -22.06 9.89 -3.01
C HIS A 458 -22.83 10.89 -2.13
N GLY A 459 -24.13 10.70 -1.95
CA GLY A 459 -24.94 11.48 -1.01
C GLY A 459 -24.56 11.11 0.42
N GLY A 460 -24.96 9.92 0.85
CA GLY A 460 -24.52 9.34 2.11
C GLY A 460 -25.69 8.90 2.95
N THR A 461 -25.82 9.40 4.16
CA THR A 461 -27.01 9.16 4.99
C THR A 461 -27.84 10.43 5.08
N GLY A 462 -29.14 10.32 4.79
CA GLY A 462 -30.08 11.44 4.82
C GLY A 462 -30.75 11.65 3.47
N ASP A 463 -31.47 12.77 3.34
CA ASP A 463 -32.30 13.02 2.15
C ASP A 463 -31.54 13.92 1.17
N ASP A 464 -30.75 13.32 0.29
CA ASP A 464 -29.78 14.03 -0.55
C ASP A 464 -30.36 14.51 -1.89
N THR A 465 -29.81 15.59 -2.44
CA THR A 465 -30.09 16.13 -3.77
C THR A 465 -28.83 16.13 -4.62
N LEU A 466 -28.78 15.25 -5.61
CA LEU A 466 -27.62 15.06 -6.47
C LEU A 466 -27.92 15.54 -7.90
N VAL A 467 -27.17 16.53 -8.38
CA VAL A 467 -27.40 17.23 -9.65
C VAL A 467 -26.20 17.06 -10.58
N SER A 468 -26.45 16.73 -11.85
CA SER A 468 -25.45 16.71 -12.93
C SER A 468 -25.78 17.78 -13.98
N GLU A 469 -24.98 18.84 -14.03
CA GLU A 469 -25.06 19.90 -15.02
C GLU A 469 -24.11 19.63 -16.20
N ARG A 470 -24.46 18.66 -17.05
CA ARG A 470 -23.91 18.43 -18.41
C ARG A 470 -22.46 17.90 -18.45
N GLY A 471 -22.31 16.58 -18.57
CA GLY A 471 -21.11 15.90 -19.08
C GLY A 471 -21.48 14.96 -20.24
N THR A 472 -20.60 14.82 -21.24
CA THR A 472 -20.86 13.95 -22.41
C THR A 472 -20.42 12.50 -22.22
N GLU A 473 -19.99 12.14 -20.99
CA GLU A 473 -19.48 10.83 -20.59
C GLU A 473 -19.87 10.49 -19.13
N ALA A 474 -19.66 9.22 -18.73
CA ALA A 474 -20.33 8.55 -17.61
C ALA A 474 -19.83 8.94 -16.19
N SER A 475 -20.47 9.93 -15.57
CA SER A 475 -20.37 10.15 -14.11
C SER A 475 -21.15 9.08 -13.36
N VAL A 476 -20.81 8.80 -12.10
CA VAL A 476 -21.48 7.80 -11.26
C VAL A 476 -22.03 8.44 -9.99
N PHE A 477 -23.34 8.33 -9.76
CA PHE A 477 -24.00 8.88 -8.57
C PHE A 477 -24.55 7.77 -7.68
N TYR A 478 -24.28 7.88 -6.38
CA TYR A 478 -24.76 6.99 -5.32
C TYR A 478 -25.57 7.82 -4.33
N GLY A 479 -26.85 7.52 -4.16
CA GLY A 479 -27.68 8.25 -3.18
C GLY A 479 -27.33 7.92 -1.74
N GLY A 480 -26.87 6.69 -1.48
CA GLY A 480 -26.82 6.18 -0.11
C GLY A 480 -28.22 6.03 0.49
N SER A 481 -28.32 6.02 1.82
CA SER A 481 -29.56 5.76 2.56
C SER A 481 -30.41 7.02 2.75
N GLY A 482 -31.72 6.94 2.50
CA GLY A 482 -32.66 8.04 2.71
C GLY A 482 -33.52 8.33 1.48
N PHE A 483 -34.22 9.48 1.45
CA PHE A 483 -35.06 9.90 0.34
C PHE A 483 -34.32 10.83 -0.62
N ASN A 484 -33.69 10.23 -1.62
CA ASN A 484 -32.77 10.93 -2.50
C ASN A 484 -33.43 11.47 -3.78
N THR A 485 -33.05 12.68 -4.17
CA THR A 485 -33.47 13.36 -5.40
C THR A 485 -32.29 13.41 -6.37
N PHE A 486 -32.53 13.00 -7.62
CA PHE A 486 -31.53 13.00 -8.69
C PHE A 486 -31.99 13.88 -9.85
N GLU A 487 -31.16 14.83 -10.25
CA GLU A 487 -31.33 15.65 -11.44
C GLU A 487 -30.13 15.44 -12.36
N ILE A 488 -30.19 14.48 -13.28
CA ILE A 488 -29.01 14.03 -14.04
C ILE A 488 -29.15 14.24 -15.54
N GLY A 489 -28.01 14.40 -16.23
CA GLY A 489 -27.93 14.52 -17.68
C GLY A 489 -27.72 13.19 -18.42
N LEU A 490 -27.65 13.23 -19.76
CA LEU A 490 -27.37 12.06 -20.60
C LEU A 490 -25.97 11.47 -20.36
N GLY A 491 -25.90 10.15 -20.24
CA GLY A 491 -24.63 9.40 -20.23
C GLY A 491 -24.15 9.03 -18.83
N ASP A 492 -24.68 9.68 -17.80
CA ASP A 492 -24.38 9.37 -16.40
C ASP A 492 -25.01 8.05 -15.95
N THR A 493 -24.30 7.37 -15.06
CA THR A 493 -24.74 6.16 -14.37
C THR A 493 -25.23 6.55 -12.97
N VAL A 494 -26.41 6.05 -12.58
CA VAL A 494 -26.90 6.19 -11.20
C VAL A 494 -26.98 4.81 -10.57
N ASN A 495 -26.27 4.65 -9.46
CA ASN A 495 -26.28 3.45 -8.67
C ASN A 495 -27.11 3.65 -7.41
N LEU A 496 -28.22 2.92 -7.33
CA LEU A 496 -29.14 2.95 -6.20
C LEU A 496 -28.83 1.71 -5.36
N ALA A 497 -28.20 1.91 -4.21
CA ALA A 497 -27.65 0.83 -3.40
C ALA A 497 -28.58 0.38 -2.25
N THR A 498 -29.58 1.19 -1.87
CA THR A 498 -30.45 0.93 -0.70
C THR A 498 -31.93 1.13 -1.00
N ASP A 499 -32.79 0.64 -0.10
CA ASP A 499 -34.24 0.86 -0.13
C ASP A 499 -34.54 2.38 0.06
N GLY A 500 -35.42 2.97 -0.75
CA GLY A 500 -35.76 4.40 -0.69
C GLY A 500 -36.64 4.86 -1.86
N ASN A 501 -37.16 6.10 -1.81
CA ASN A 501 -37.90 6.68 -2.94
C ASN A 501 -37.00 7.65 -3.72
N TYR A 502 -36.92 7.47 -5.03
CA TYR A 502 -36.00 8.18 -5.91
C TYR A 502 -36.75 9.03 -6.92
N THR A 503 -36.46 10.33 -7.00
CA THR A 503 -37.01 11.19 -8.07
C THR A 503 -35.93 11.47 -9.10
N LEU A 504 -36.19 11.14 -10.36
CA LEU A 504 -35.31 11.38 -11.49
C LEU A 504 -35.95 12.38 -12.46
N ASN A 505 -35.33 13.56 -12.59
CA ASN A 505 -35.70 14.56 -13.60
C ASN A 505 -34.83 14.40 -14.85
N VAL A 506 -35.44 14.32 -16.04
CA VAL A 506 -34.75 14.28 -17.36
C VAL A 506 -35.25 15.47 -18.17
N TYR A 507 -34.42 16.21 -18.91
CA TYR A 507 -34.86 17.37 -19.70
C TYR A 507 -34.97 17.08 -21.23
N PRO A 508 -35.78 17.84 -22.00
CA PRO A 508 -35.97 17.62 -23.45
C PRO A 508 -34.69 17.63 -24.28
N GLU A 509 -33.77 18.53 -23.93
CA GLU A 509 -32.43 18.66 -24.52
C GLU A 509 -31.55 17.42 -24.29
N ASP A 510 -31.86 16.62 -23.27
CA ASP A 510 -31.15 15.40 -22.88
C ASP A 510 -31.57 14.20 -23.73
N LEU A 511 -32.05 14.36 -24.97
CA LEU A 511 -32.33 13.21 -25.85
C LEU A 511 -31.89 13.40 -27.30
N GLU A 512 -31.24 14.53 -27.63
CA GLU A 512 -30.80 14.81 -29.01
C GLU A 512 -29.47 14.10 -29.40
N GLY A 513 -28.85 13.30 -28.54
CA GLY A 513 -27.45 12.84 -28.72
C GLY A 513 -27.13 11.35 -28.56
N SER A 514 -27.77 10.61 -27.65
CA SER A 514 -27.54 9.17 -27.34
C SER A 514 -28.55 8.71 -26.26
N PRO A 515 -28.81 7.39 -26.09
CA PRO A 515 -29.69 6.93 -25.01
C PRO A 515 -29.02 7.13 -23.64
N ALA A 516 -29.73 7.70 -22.66
CA ALA A 516 -29.33 7.62 -21.26
C ALA A 516 -29.36 6.15 -20.82
N LEU A 517 -28.25 5.69 -20.23
CA LEU A 517 -28.10 4.34 -19.73
C LEU A 517 -27.97 4.40 -18.21
N ILE A 518 -29.02 3.99 -17.51
CA ILE A 518 -28.93 3.75 -16.06
C ILE A 518 -28.52 2.28 -15.90
N ASP A 519 -27.34 2.04 -15.33
CA ASP A 519 -26.74 0.71 -15.15
C ASP A 519 -26.41 0.47 -13.65
N GLY A 520 -26.42 -0.77 -13.18
CA GLY A 520 -25.96 -1.12 -11.83
C GLY A 520 -27.02 -1.32 -10.73
N VAL A 521 -28.32 -1.21 -11.04
CA VAL A 521 -29.34 -1.00 -10.00
C VAL A 521 -29.74 -2.26 -9.20
N TYR A 522 -29.66 -2.18 -7.86
CA TYR A 522 -30.35 -3.06 -6.90
C TYR A 522 -31.61 -2.32 -6.39
N LEU A 523 -32.80 -2.78 -6.80
CA LEU A 523 -34.10 -2.16 -6.42
C LEU A 523 -35.01 -3.12 -5.65
N PRO A 524 -34.70 -3.53 -4.41
CA PRO A 524 -35.75 -4.00 -3.53
C PRO A 524 -36.55 -2.77 -3.05
N GLU A 525 -37.87 -2.81 -3.21
CA GLU A 525 -38.79 -1.93 -2.48
C GLU A 525 -38.64 -0.39 -2.68
N ALA A 526 -38.04 0.06 -3.79
CA ALA A 526 -37.86 1.49 -4.07
C ALA A 526 -38.91 2.06 -5.04
N ASP A 527 -39.61 3.15 -4.68
CA ASP A 527 -40.47 3.89 -5.63
C ASP A 527 -39.61 4.86 -6.46
N VAL A 528 -39.54 4.65 -7.78
CA VAL A 528 -38.85 5.56 -8.70
C VAL A 528 -39.86 6.46 -9.42
N ILE A 529 -39.76 7.77 -9.21
CA ILE A 529 -40.52 8.79 -9.93
C ILE A 529 -39.70 9.27 -11.12
N LEU A 530 -40.19 9.01 -12.34
CA LEU A 530 -39.60 9.50 -13.58
C LEU A 530 -40.36 10.75 -14.05
N ASN A 531 -39.70 11.90 -13.97
CA ASN A 531 -40.22 13.17 -14.49
C ASN A 531 -39.71 13.39 -15.91
N LEU A 532 -40.58 13.13 -16.90
CA LEU A 532 -40.31 13.28 -18.33
C LEU A 532 -41.09 14.48 -18.90
N PRO A 533 -40.42 15.59 -19.26
CA PRO A 533 -41.02 16.76 -19.88
C PRO A 533 -41.72 16.43 -21.20
N PRO A 534 -42.74 17.21 -21.63
CA PRO A 534 -43.57 16.92 -22.80
C PRO A 534 -42.81 16.79 -24.13
N ASP A 535 -41.67 17.47 -24.24
CA ASP A 535 -40.94 17.69 -25.50
C ASP A 535 -39.75 16.73 -25.69
N VAL A 536 -39.51 15.85 -24.72
CA VAL A 536 -38.52 14.76 -24.72
C VAL A 536 -38.73 13.83 -25.93
N THR A 537 -37.73 13.67 -26.81
CA THR A 537 -37.77 12.67 -27.89
C THR A 537 -36.51 11.79 -28.00
N GLY A 538 -36.60 10.48 -27.72
CA GLY A 538 -35.45 9.54 -27.71
C GLY A 538 -35.71 8.24 -26.94
N ASP A 539 -34.68 7.40 -26.79
CA ASP A 539 -34.72 6.12 -26.05
C ASP A 539 -34.03 6.28 -24.67
N LEU A 540 -34.74 6.18 -23.55
CA LEU A 540 -34.18 6.12 -22.18
C LEU A 540 -34.11 4.66 -21.74
N SER A 541 -32.94 4.10 -21.40
CA SER A 541 -32.80 2.68 -20.99
C SER A 541 -32.37 2.52 -19.53
N LEU A 542 -33.19 1.86 -18.72
CA LEU A 542 -32.89 1.45 -17.33
C LEU A 542 -32.49 -0.03 -17.29
N ARG A 543 -31.27 -0.37 -16.84
CA ARG A 543 -30.76 -1.76 -16.72
C ARG A 543 -30.39 -2.08 -15.27
N SER A 544 -30.81 -3.25 -14.77
CA SER A 544 -30.35 -3.80 -13.48
C SER A 544 -29.12 -4.71 -13.66
N VAL A 545 -28.22 -4.77 -12.67
CA VAL A 545 -27.02 -5.63 -12.68
C VAL A 545 -27.03 -6.61 -11.49
N MET A 546 -26.24 -7.69 -11.62
CA MET A 546 -26.15 -8.83 -10.70
C MET A 546 -25.38 -8.49 -9.40
N VAL A 547 -25.84 -8.99 -8.25
CA VAL A 547 -25.11 -8.95 -6.97
C VAL A 547 -24.98 -10.39 -6.43
N GLU A 548 -23.76 -10.79 -6.03
CA GLU A 548 -23.44 -12.05 -5.32
C GLU A 548 -24.01 -13.37 -5.91
N GLY A 549 -24.22 -13.42 -7.23
CA GLY A 549 -24.64 -14.66 -7.90
C GLY A 549 -26.14 -15.00 -7.79
N GLU A 550 -26.96 -14.19 -7.12
CA GLU A 550 -28.43 -14.28 -7.19
C GLU A 550 -29.00 -13.32 -8.25
N ARG A 551 -29.97 -13.81 -9.03
CA ARG A 551 -30.61 -13.06 -10.13
C ARG A 551 -31.87 -12.37 -9.65
N PHE A 552 -31.85 -11.03 -9.60
CA PHE A 552 -33.07 -10.23 -9.47
C PHE A 552 -33.67 -9.88 -10.84
N PRO A 553 -35.00 -9.83 -10.98
CA PRO A 553 -35.68 -9.94 -12.26
C PRO A 553 -36.00 -8.58 -12.92
N PHE A 554 -35.01 -7.87 -13.45
CA PHE A 554 -35.28 -6.82 -14.45
C PHE A 554 -34.35 -6.95 -15.65
N GLN A 555 -34.87 -6.66 -16.84
CA GLN A 555 -34.12 -6.45 -18.06
C GLN A 555 -34.66 -5.15 -18.66
N ALA A 556 -33.76 -4.29 -19.13
CA ALA A 556 -33.98 -3.03 -19.84
C ALA A 556 -35.44 -2.50 -19.90
N ILE A 557 -35.77 -1.48 -19.10
CA ILE A 557 -36.94 -0.61 -19.36
C ILE A 557 -36.47 0.48 -20.32
N THR A 558 -36.97 0.44 -21.55
CA THR A 558 -36.70 1.48 -22.54
C THR A 558 -37.95 2.35 -22.72
N VAL A 559 -37.92 3.62 -22.31
CA VAL A 559 -38.96 4.59 -22.69
C VAL A 559 -38.56 5.14 -24.05
N THR A 560 -39.35 4.88 -25.09
CA THR A 560 -39.14 5.41 -26.43
C THR A 560 -40.28 6.34 -26.79
N THR A 561 -40.00 7.54 -27.27
CA THR A 561 -41.05 8.42 -27.76
C THR A 561 -41.20 8.25 -29.27
N GLN A 562 -42.37 7.80 -29.74
CA GLN A 562 -42.69 7.89 -31.16
C GLN A 562 -43.66 9.05 -31.36
N SER A 563 -43.51 9.79 -32.46
CA SER A 563 -44.33 10.97 -32.80
C SER A 563 -45.77 10.88 -32.27
N SER A 564 -46.09 11.71 -31.27
CA SER A 564 -47.38 11.86 -30.57
C SER A 564 -47.85 10.79 -29.57
N GLN A 565 -47.03 9.77 -29.24
CA GLN A 565 -47.30 8.82 -28.15
C GLN A 565 -45.99 8.33 -27.50
N ASP A 566 -45.90 8.43 -26.17
CA ASP A 566 -44.77 7.87 -25.43
C ASP A 566 -45.01 6.36 -25.25
N LEU A 567 -44.08 5.54 -25.76
CA LEU A 567 -44.12 4.08 -25.72
C LEU A 567 -43.12 3.59 -24.67
N LEU A 568 -43.61 3.01 -23.57
CA LEU A 568 -42.77 2.33 -22.59
C LEU A 568 -42.57 0.87 -23.01
N THR A 569 -41.36 0.50 -23.40
CA THR A 569 -41.01 -0.89 -23.70
C THR A 569 -40.26 -1.51 -22.52
N VAL A 570 -40.87 -2.47 -21.82
CA VAL A 570 -40.21 -3.26 -20.78
C VAL A 570 -39.81 -4.61 -21.39
N ASN A 571 -38.51 -4.89 -21.50
CA ASN A 571 -38.02 -6.15 -22.05
C ASN A 571 -37.70 -7.14 -20.93
N THR A 572 -38.44 -8.23 -20.75
CA THR A 572 -38.12 -9.25 -19.73
C THR A 572 -37.49 -10.51 -20.33
N LYS A 573 -36.76 -11.30 -19.52
CA LYS A 573 -36.38 -12.66 -19.92
C LYS A 573 -37.66 -13.49 -20.08
N GLN A 574 -37.63 -14.42 -21.03
CA GLN A 574 -38.62 -15.48 -21.12
C GLN A 574 -38.68 -16.18 -19.74
N ASP A 575 -39.83 -16.10 -19.06
CA ASP A 575 -40.12 -16.67 -17.73
C ASP A 575 -39.94 -15.75 -16.50
N VAL A 576 -39.94 -14.42 -16.68
CA VAL A 576 -39.93 -13.44 -15.58
C VAL A 576 -41.17 -12.54 -15.61
N GLU A 577 -41.93 -12.47 -14.50
CA GLU A 577 -42.98 -11.46 -14.31
C GLU A 577 -42.34 -10.12 -13.93
N ALA A 578 -42.61 -9.05 -14.70
CA ALA A 578 -42.26 -7.69 -14.32
C ALA A 578 -43.43 -7.05 -13.55
N SER A 579 -43.15 -6.40 -12.42
CA SER A 579 -44.08 -5.50 -11.75
C SER A 579 -43.76 -4.06 -12.12
N LEU A 580 -44.78 -3.32 -12.58
CA LEU A 580 -44.72 -1.89 -12.87
C LEU A 580 -45.04 -1.03 -11.64
N ASP A 581 -45.40 -1.64 -10.51
CA ASP A 581 -45.81 -0.94 -9.28
C ASP A 581 -44.67 -0.11 -8.66
N LEU A 582 -43.43 -0.31 -9.12
CA LEU A 582 -42.20 0.37 -8.66
C LEU A 582 -41.93 1.71 -9.37
N PHE A 583 -42.68 2.03 -10.44
CA PHE A 583 -42.43 3.24 -11.24
C PHE A 583 -43.68 4.13 -11.29
N THR A 584 -43.52 5.39 -10.90
CA THR A 584 -44.51 6.43 -11.18
C THR A 584 -43.97 7.34 -12.28
N ILE A 585 -44.59 7.28 -13.46
CA ILE A 585 -44.26 8.19 -14.56
C ILE A 585 -45.23 9.36 -14.51
N ASN A 586 -44.72 10.58 -14.32
CA ASN A 586 -45.55 11.79 -14.19
C ASN A 586 -45.99 12.36 -15.57
N ARG A 587 -46.45 11.47 -16.47
CA ARG A 587 -46.95 11.80 -17.82
C ARG A 587 -47.89 10.70 -18.34
N ASP A 588 -48.75 11.03 -19.30
CA ASP A 588 -49.60 10.06 -19.99
C ASP A 588 -48.76 9.14 -20.90
N VAL A 589 -48.46 7.92 -20.44
CA VAL A 589 -47.70 6.92 -21.19
C VAL A 589 -48.63 5.86 -21.78
N VAL A 590 -48.36 5.40 -23.00
CA VAL A 590 -49.01 4.24 -23.60
C VAL A 590 -48.12 3.01 -23.40
N PHE A 591 -48.62 2.03 -22.65
CA PHE A 591 -47.95 0.75 -22.38
C PHE A 591 -48.09 -0.25 -23.53
#